data_AF-A0A7V1RCS5-F1
#
_entry.id   AF-A0A7V1RCS5-F1
#
_cell.length_a   1.000
_cell.length_b   1.000
_cell.length_c   1.000
_cell.angle_alpha   90.00
_cell.angle_beta   90.00
_cell.angle_gamma   90.00
#
_symmetry.space_group_name_H-M   'P 1'
#
loop_
_entity.id
_entity.type
_entity.pdbx_description
1 polymer ?
#
loop_
_entity_poly.entity_id
_entity_poly.type
_entity_poly.pdbx_seq_one_letter_code
_entity_poly.pdbx_strand_id
1 'polypeptide(L)'
;MRPLFWIFSVLLAGAGAALAGLQDAPAPRAWIDGSEPGWKPLGQADFVNVNCRPDTWTWRGDSVACTGQPVGVIRSVRPYRNFELIAEWRHLRPAGNSGIFVWALEDSLRGLEPGKLPHGIEVQVLDNGYTEAYERQSGRKADWFTTHGDVFPVGRARMKPFPPVSPDGSRSFPRKRLSRSAGQWN
;
A
#
# COMPACT_ATOMS: atom_id res chain seq x y z
N MET A 1 -39.28 12.91 75.05
CA MET A 1 -39.37 13.84 73.90
C MET A 1 -39.20 13.03 72.63
N ARG A 2 -40.28 12.84 71.85
CA ARG A 2 -40.25 12.12 70.56
C ARG A 2 -40.36 13.16 69.44
N PRO A 3 -39.40 13.29 68.51
CA PRO A 3 -39.58 14.18 67.37
C PRO A 3 -40.38 13.46 66.28
N LEU A 4 -41.46 14.13 65.86
CA LEU A 4 -42.32 13.77 64.76
C LEU A 4 -41.64 14.23 63.46
N PHE A 5 -41.23 13.32 62.58
CA PHE A 5 -40.70 13.67 61.26
C PHE A 5 -41.80 13.53 60.20
N TRP A 6 -42.16 14.65 59.57
CA TRP A 6 -43.01 14.68 58.38
C TRP A 6 -42.14 14.48 57.14
N ILE A 7 -42.46 13.47 56.33
CA ILE A 7 -41.85 13.27 55.01
C ILE A 7 -42.74 13.98 53.98
N PHE A 8 -42.25 15.06 53.39
CA PHE A 8 -42.82 15.60 52.15
C PHE A 8 -42.17 14.87 50.97
N SER A 9 -42.96 14.09 50.22
CA SER A 9 -42.55 13.56 48.92
C SER A 9 -42.82 14.62 47.85
N VAL A 10 -41.76 15.14 47.22
CA VAL A 10 -41.86 15.95 46.01
C VAL A 10 -41.68 15.02 44.81
N LEU A 11 -42.75 14.82 44.04
CA LEU A 11 -42.70 14.18 42.73
C LEU A 11 -42.21 15.21 41.70
N LEU A 12 -40.96 15.10 41.25
CA LEU A 12 -40.52 15.76 40.02
C LEU A 12 -40.90 14.89 38.82
N ALA A 13 -41.88 15.34 38.05
CA ALA A 13 -42.15 14.82 36.72
C ALA A 13 -41.02 15.24 35.77
N GLY A 14 -40.10 14.33 35.49
CA GLY A 14 -39.08 14.53 34.47
C GLY A 14 -39.70 14.50 33.08
N ALA A 15 -39.78 15.65 32.41
CA ALA A 15 -40.04 15.71 30.98
C ALA A 15 -38.83 15.10 30.25
N GLY A 16 -38.99 13.85 29.79
CA GLY A 16 -38.02 13.19 28.92
C GLY A 16 -38.01 13.88 27.56
N ALA A 17 -37.10 14.84 27.38
CA ALA A 17 -36.76 15.32 26.04
C ALA A 17 -36.12 14.15 25.30
N ALA A 18 -36.81 13.61 24.29
CA ALA A 18 -36.24 12.68 23.35
C ALA A 18 -35.07 13.37 22.63
N LEU A 19 -33.85 12.99 22.99
CA LEU A 19 -32.66 13.28 22.19
C LEU A 19 -32.81 12.48 20.90
N ALA A 20 -33.45 13.08 19.89
CA ALA A 20 -33.40 12.59 18.54
C ALA A 20 -31.92 12.56 18.14
N GLY A 21 -31.40 11.35 17.94
CA GLY A 21 -30.01 11.14 17.60
C GLY A 21 -29.65 11.92 16.34
N LEU A 22 -28.72 12.86 16.49
CA LEU A 22 -27.96 13.38 15.37
C LEU A 22 -27.17 12.18 14.83
N GLN A 23 -27.69 11.54 13.79
CA GLN A 23 -26.88 10.65 12.97
C GLN A 23 -25.80 11.52 12.34
N ASP A 24 -24.55 11.33 12.78
CA ASP A 24 -23.39 11.97 12.16
C ASP A 24 -23.39 11.62 10.68
N ALA A 25 -23.64 12.60 9.83
CA ALA A 25 -23.42 12.46 8.40
C ALA A 25 -21.94 12.05 8.21
N PRO A 26 -21.65 11.08 7.33
CA PRO A 26 -20.28 10.66 7.11
C PRO A 26 -19.43 11.88 6.73
N ALA A 27 -18.32 12.07 7.43
CA ALA A 27 -17.43 13.18 7.17
C ALA A 27 -17.03 13.21 5.68
N PRO A 28 -16.87 14.40 5.09
CA PRO A 28 -16.38 14.54 3.72
C PRO A 28 -15.10 13.72 3.53
N ARG A 29 -15.02 12.97 2.43
CA ARG A 29 -13.81 12.23 2.06
C ARG A 29 -12.95 13.11 1.18
N ALA A 30 -11.71 13.36 1.62
CA ALA A 30 -10.68 13.89 0.74
C ALA A 30 -10.20 12.80 -0.22
N TRP A 31 -9.98 13.17 -1.47
CA TRP A 31 -9.35 12.35 -2.51
C TRP A 31 -8.10 13.08 -2.98
N ILE A 32 -7.05 12.33 -3.25
CA ILE A 32 -5.81 12.87 -3.84
C ILE A 32 -5.63 12.16 -5.17
N ASP A 33 -5.64 12.92 -6.27
CA ASP A 33 -5.50 12.38 -7.63
C ASP A 33 -4.25 12.91 -8.36
N GLY A 34 -3.45 13.74 -7.70
CA GLY A 34 -2.21 14.27 -8.24
C GLY A 34 -2.41 15.52 -9.11
N SER A 35 -3.64 16.04 -9.22
CA SER A 35 -3.93 17.32 -9.86
C SER A 35 -3.72 18.52 -8.95
N GLU A 36 -3.47 18.30 -7.65
CA GLU A 36 -3.29 19.37 -6.68
C GLU A 36 -1.96 20.12 -6.87
N PRO A 37 -1.86 21.38 -6.43
CA PRO A 37 -0.64 22.16 -6.56
C PRO A 37 0.57 21.47 -5.90
N GLY A 38 1.65 21.29 -6.67
CA GLY A 38 2.92 20.75 -6.19
C GLY A 38 3.21 19.31 -6.63
N TRP A 39 2.20 18.55 -7.06
CA TRP A 39 2.39 17.25 -7.70
C TRP A 39 3.13 17.41 -9.04
N LYS A 40 3.99 16.44 -9.35
CA LYS A 40 4.77 16.41 -10.58
C LYS A 40 4.70 15.01 -11.19
N PRO A 41 4.31 14.88 -12.47
CA PRO A 41 4.38 13.59 -13.15
C PRO A 41 5.85 13.18 -13.26
N LEU A 42 6.11 11.87 -13.10
CA LEU A 42 7.44 11.29 -13.29
C LEU A 42 7.47 10.59 -14.64
N GLY A 43 8.32 11.06 -15.54
CA GLY A 43 8.47 10.52 -16.89
C GLY A 43 9.80 9.81 -17.11
N GLN A 44 10.05 9.40 -18.36
CA GLN A 44 11.29 8.68 -18.73
C GLN A 44 12.57 9.37 -18.27
N ALA A 45 12.64 10.70 -18.34
CA ALA A 45 13.82 11.48 -17.95
C ALA A 45 14.10 11.45 -16.43
N ASP A 46 13.11 11.10 -15.62
CA ASP A 46 13.24 11.03 -14.16
C ASP A 46 13.83 9.69 -13.69
N PHE A 47 13.99 8.71 -14.59
CA PHE A 47 14.47 7.39 -14.28
C PHE A 47 15.69 6.97 -15.10
N VAL A 48 16.52 6.12 -14.50
CA VAL A 48 17.64 5.45 -15.17
C VAL A 48 17.54 3.95 -14.99
N ASN A 49 17.89 3.21 -16.03
CA ASN A 49 18.02 1.75 -15.98
C ASN A 49 19.16 1.36 -15.03
N VAL A 50 18.93 0.33 -14.19
CA VAL A 50 19.93 -0.20 -13.27
C VAL A 50 20.51 -1.51 -13.81
N ASN A 51 19.67 -2.52 -14.02
CA ASN A 51 20.10 -3.88 -14.34
C ASN A 51 19.21 -4.58 -15.39
N CYS A 52 18.40 -3.83 -16.12
CA CYS A 52 17.53 -4.36 -17.16
C CYS A 52 18.20 -4.31 -18.54
N ARG A 53 17.64 -5.02 -19.52
CA ARG A 53 18.05 -4.85 -20.92
C ARG A 53 17.54 -3.50 -21.46
N PRO A 54 18.16 -2.95 -22.52
CA PRO A 54 17.70 -1.70 -23.14
C PRO A 54 16.24 -1.72 -23.61
N ASP A 55 15.71 -2.91 -23.93
CA ASP A 55 14.35 -3.14 -24.42
C ASP A 55 13.34 -3.52 -23.32
N THR A 56 13.77 -3.60 -22.05
CA THR A 56 12.88 -4.04 -20.96
C THR A 56 11.79 -3.03 -20.67
N TRP A 57 12.04 -1.72 -20.82
CA TRP A 57 11.11 -0.64 -20.48
C TRP A 57 10.71 0.17 -21.72
N THR A 58 9.42 0.34 -21.94
CA THR A 58 8.86 1.15 -23.02
C THR A 58 7.98 2.25 -22.44
N TRP A 59 8.40 3.50 -22.61
CA TRP A 59 7.68 4.68 -22.15
C TRP A 59 6.68 5.18 -23.20
N ARG A 60 5.52 5.65 -22.73
CA ARG A 60 4.48 6.30 -23.53
C ARG A 60 3.89 7.45 -22.72
N GLY A 61 4.39 8.66 -22.94
CA GLY A 61 4.04 9.81 -22.10
C GLY A 61 4.55 9.64 -20.68
N ASP A 62 3.65 9.75 -19.71
CA ASP A 62 3.87 9.54 -18.26
C ASP A 62 3.72 8.07 -17.83
N SER A 63 3.32 7.19 -18.75
CA SER A 63 3.12 5.77 -18.49
C SER A 63 4.32 4.94 -18.96
N VAL A 64 4.59 3.83 -18.27
CA VAL A 64 5.65 2.89 -18.66
C VAL A 64 5.17 1.44 -18.60
N ALA A 65 5.55 0.65 -19.59
CA ALA A 65 5.35 -0.79 -19.62
C ALA A 65 6.71 -1.50 -19.54
N CYS A 66 6.75 -2.66 -18.87
CA CYS A 66 7.93 -3.51 -18.83
C CYS A 66 7.65 -4.91 -19.38
N THR A 67 8.70 -5.54 -19.94
CA THR A 67 8.64 -6.95 -20.39
C THR A 67 8.72 -7.95 -19.23
N GLY A 68 9.19 -7.50 -18.06
CA GLY A 68 9.49 -8.34 -16.90
C GLY A 68 10.70 -9.25 -17.08
N GLN A 69 11.47 -9.08 -18.17
CA GLN A 69 12.61 -9.94 -18.50
C GLN A 69 13.85 -9.10 -18.85
N PRO A 70 14.96 -9.26 -18.11
CA PRO A 70 15.07 -9.96 -16.83
C PRO A 70 14.22 -9.29 -15.74
N VAL A 71 14.08 -9.94 -14.58
CA VAL A 71 13.68 -9.23 -13.36
C VAL A 71 14.73 -8.17 -13.08
N GLY A 72 14.31 -6.94 -12.85
CA GLY A 72 15.21 -5.81 -12.64
C GLY A 72 14.43 -4.54 -12.37
N VAL A 73 15.17 -3.45 -12.16
CA VAL A 73 14.61 -2.17 -11.77
C VAL A 73 15.14 -1.02 -12.63
N ILE A 74 14.31 0.02 -12.73
CA ILE A 74 14.75 1.39 -12.97
C ILE A 74 14.75 2.13 -11.63
N ARG A 75 15.57 3.16 -11.49
CA ARG A 75 15.59 4.02 -10.30
C ARG A 75 15.43 5.48 -10.67
N SER A 76 14.95 6.31 -9.75
CA SER A 76 14.96 7.75 -9.95
C SER A 76 16.38 8.28 -10.14
N VAL A 77 16.54 9.32 -10.96
CA VAL A 77 17.84 9.99 -11.18
C VAL A 77 18.40 10.54 -9.87
N ARG A 78 17.51 11.11 -9.03
CA ARG A 78 17.84 11.71 -7.74
C ARG A 78 17.17 10.96 -6.57
N PRO A 79 17.75 10.99 -5.36
CA PRO A 79 17.13 10.40 -4.18
C PRO A 79 15.97 11.27 -3.66
N TYR A 80 14.95 10.60 -3.11
CA TYR A 80 13.86 11.22 -2.36
C TYR A 80 13.88 10.74 -0.91
N ARG A 81 13.53 11.63 0.04
CA ARG A 81 13.45 11.29 1.47
C ARG A 81 12.01 11.27 1.94
N ASN A 82 11.42 12.45 2.13
CA ASN A 82 10.01 12.61 2.46
C ASN A 82 9.26 12.96 1.18
N PHE A 83 8.28 12.16 0.82
CA PHE A 83 7.49 12.34 -0.40
C PHE A 83 6.12 11.70 -0.23
N GLU A 84 5.20 12.11 -1.08
CA GLU A 84 3.96 11.41 -1.36
C GLU A 84 4.07 10.88 -2.80
N LEU A 85 3.53 9.68 -3.05
CA LEU A 85 3.55 9.05 -4.36
C LEU A 85 2.16 8.54 -4.69
N ILE A 86 1.68 8.92 -5.88
CA ILE A 86 0.52 8.31 -6.53
C ILE A 86 1.06 7.52 -7.70
N ALA A 87 0.71 6.24 -7.76
CA ALA A 87 1.09 5.35 -8.84
C ALA A 87 -0.09 4.46 -9.17
N GLU A 88 -0.53 4.50 -10.41
CA GLU A 88 -1.50 3.57 -10.95
C GLU A 88 -0.77 2.40 -11.62
N TRP A 89 -1.33 1.20 -11.53
CA TRP A 89 -0.71 0.01 -12.09
C TRP A 89 -1.71 -0.98 -12.66
N ARG A 90 -1.24 -1.79 -13.62
CA ARG A 90 -2.03 -2.84 -14.26
C ARG A 90 -1.15 -4.01 -14.68
N HIS A 91 -1.41 -5.18 -14.12
CA HIS A 91 -0.85 -6.42 -14.66
C HIS A 91 -1.57 -6.83 -15.94
N LEU A 92 -0.81 -7.27 -16.95
CA LEU A 92 -1.36 -7.74 -18.22
C LEU A 92 -1.68 -9.24 -18.24
N ARG A 93 -1.21 -9.98 -17.22
CA ARG A 93 -1.41 -11.43 -17.09
C ARG A 93 -1.66 -11.79 -15.63
N PRO A 94 -2.44 -12.86 -15.37
CA PRO A 94 -2.60 -13.39 -14.02
C PRO A 94 -1.25 -13.75 -13.37
N ALA A 95 -1.21 -13.68 -12.04
CA ALA A 95 -0.03 -13.94 -11.21
C ALA A 95 1.20 -13.06 -11.54
N GLY A 96 0.99 -11.87 -12.13
CA GLY A 96 2.03 -10.85 -12.24
C GLY A 96 2.56 -10.42 -10.86
N ASN A 97 3.87 -10.21 -10.76
CA ASN A 97 4.55 -9.75 -9.56
C ASN A 97 5.51 -8.61 -9.93
N SER A 98 5.36 -7.48 -9.25
CA SER A 98 6.18 -6.29 -9.36
C SER A 98 6.24 -5.59 -7.98
N GLY A 99 6.92 -4.45 -7.92
CA GLY A 99 6.93 -3.65 -6.69
C GLY A 99 7.50 -2.27 -6.94
N ILE A 100 7.19 -1.36 -6.03
CA ILE A 100 7.82 -0.05 -5.96
C ILE A 100 8.77 -0.08 -4.77
N PHE A 101 10.07 0.02 -5.04
CA PHE A 101 11.08 0.11 -4.00
C PHE A 101 11.22 1.56 -3.54
N VAL A 102 10.88 1.83 -2.29
CA VAL A 102 11.09 3.11 -1.61
C VAL A 102 12.26 3.00 -0.65
N TRP A 103 13.03 4.09 -0.51
CA TRP A 103 14.24 4.13 0.31
C TRP A 103 15.21 2.97 0.03
N ALA A 104 15.43 2.67 -1.26
CA ALA A 104 16.43 1.70 -1.68
C ALA A 104 17.83 2.12 -1.20
N LEU A 105 18.60 1.14 -0.72
CA LEU A 105 19.97 1.35 -0.28
C LEU A 105 20.86 1.56 -1.51
N GLU A 106 21.52 2.71 -1.58
CA GLU A 106 22.27 3.13 -2.77
C GLU A 106 23.39 2.14 -3.17
N ASP A 107 24.06 1.56 -2.17
CA ASP A 107 25.10 0.56 -2.38
C ASP A 107 24.55 -0.74 -2.99
N SER A 108 23.29 -1.09 -2.74
CA SER A 108 22.64 -2.27 -3.33
C SER A 108 22.22 -2.09 -4.79
N LEU A 109 22.21 -0.85 -5.29
CA LEU A 109 21.93 -0.55 -6.70
C LEU A 109 23.19 -0.58 -7.56
N ARG A 110 24.38 -0.42 -6.95
CA ARG A 110 25.66 -0.43 -7.67
C ARG A 110 26.03 -1.87 -8.03
N GLY A 111 26.23 -2.15 -9.32
CA GLY A 111 26.59 -3.48 -9.80
C GLY A 111 25.50 -4.52 -9.55
N LEU A 112 24.23 -4.11 -9.46
CA LEU A 112 23.13 -5.04 -9.31
C LEU A 112 23.02 -5.90 -10.56
N GLU A 113 23.16 -7.22 -10.40
CA GLU A 113 23.11 -8.15 -11.53
C GLU A 113 21.68 -8.29 -12.10
N PRO A 114 21.53 -8.61 -13.40
CA PRO A 114 20.24 -8.99 -13.97
C PRO A 114 19.57 -10.12 -13.18
N GLY A 115 18.25 -10.03 -12.98
CA GLY A 115 17.51 -11.02 -12.21
C GLY A 115 17.54 -10.80 -10.69
N LYS A 116 18.20 -9.74 -10.21
CA LYS A 116 18.26 -9.37 -8.79
C LYS A 116 17.48 -8.08 -8.52
N LEU A 117 16.98 -7.98 -7.29
CA LEU A 117 16.28 -6.81 -6.77
C LEU A 117 17.18 -6.08 -5.76
N PRO A 118 17.06 -4.75 -5.63
CA PRO A 118 17.82 -3.98 -4.66
C PRO A 118 17.36 -4.27 -3.23
N HIS A 119 18.11 -3.78 -2.26
CA HIS A 119 17.68 -3.73 -0.87
C HIS A 119 16.94 -2.41 -0.63
N GLY A 120 15.83 -2.45 0.11
CA GLY A 120 14.98 -1.27 0.34
C GLY A 120 13.69 -1.65 1.04
N ILE A 121 12.74 -0.73 1.10
CA ILE A 121 11.37 -1.04 1.49
C ILE A 121 10.56 -1.26 0.22
N GLU A 122 9.92 -2.40 0.09
CA GLU A 122 9.08 -2.71 -1.07
C GLU A 122 7.62 -2.44 -0.75
N VAL A 123 6.96 -1.68 -1.61
CA VAL A 123 5.51 -1.57 -1.70
C VAL A 123 5.07 -2.53 -2.80
N GLN A 124 4.46 -3.64 -2.40
CA GLN A 124 4.16 -4.77 -3.28
C GLN A 124 3.09 -4.42 -4.30
N VAL A 125 3.34 -4.81 -5.56
CA VAL A 125 2.35 -4.79 -6.63
C VAL A 125 2.18 -6.23 -7.13
N LEU A 126 1.03 -6.84 -6.84
CA LEU A 126 0.86 -8.27 -7.04
C LEU A 126 -0.55 -8.57 -7.54
N ASP A 127 -0.65 -9.39 -8.59
CA ASP A 127 -1.95 -9.82 -9.12
C ASP A 127 -2.64 -10.82 -8.17
N ASN A 128 -3.97 -10.73 -8.05
CA ASN A 128 -4.75 -11.65 -7.20
C ASN A 128 -4.58 -13.14 -7.59
N GLY A 129 -4.33 -13.43 -8.86
CA GLY A 129 -4.04 -14.80 -9.33
C GLY A 129 -2.74 -15.38 -8.77
N TYR A 130 -1.87 -14.56 -8.18
CA TYR A 130 -0.65 -15.02 -7.53
C TYR A 130 -0.94 -15.90 -6.31
N THR A 131 -2.00 -15.59 -5.53
CA THR A 131 -2.42 -16.42 -4.39
C THR A 131 -2.73 -17.84 -4.85
N GLU A 132 -3.60 -18.01 -5.84
CA GLU A 132 -3.96 -19.34 -6.37
C GLU A 132 -2.75 -20.07 -6.96
N ALA A 133 -1.88 -19.35 -7.67
CA ALA A 133 -0.67 -19.93 -8.23
C ALA A 133 0.27 -20.45 -7.14
N TYR A 134 0.48 -19.66 -6.08
CA TYR A 134 1.31 -20.04 -4.93
C TYR A 134 0.73 -21.24 -4.20
N GLU A 135 -0.57 -21.23 -3.87
CA GLU A 135 -1.18 -22.34 -3.12
C GLU A 135 -1.13 -23.65 -3.91
N ARG A 136 -1.37 -23.58 -5.23
CA ARG A 136 -1.29 -24.75 -6.11
C ARG A 136 0.14 -25.30 -6.22
N GLN A 137 1.14 -24.44 -6.33
CA GLN A 137 2.54 -24.87 -6.50
C GLN A 137 3.17 -25.37 -5.20
N SER A 138 2.84 -24.73 -4.07
CA SER A 138 3.45 -25.03 -2.77
C SER A 138 2.66 -26.04 -1.93
N GLY A 139 1.36 -26.21 -2.20
CA GLY A 139 0.44 -26.96 -1.35
C GLY A 139 0.12 -26.27 -0.02
N ARG A 140 0.58 -25.02 0.18
CA ARG A 140 0.43 -24.26 1.43
C ARG A 140 -0.51 -23.08 1.23
N LYS A 141 -1.20 -22.66 2.30
CA LYS A 141 -2.02 -21.44 2.28
C LYS A 141 -1.16 -20.18 2.18
N ALA A 142 -1.67 -19.18 1.45
CA ALA A 142 -1.02 -17.88 1.29
C ALA A 142 -1.37 -16.94 2.47
N ASP A 143 -0.86 -17.27 3.65
CA ASP A 143 -1.10 -16.53 4.89
C ASP A 143 -0.04 -15.45 5.19
N TRP A 144 1.14 -15.57 4.57
CA TRP A 144 2.29 -14.69 4.81
C TRP A 144 2.37 -13.48 3.88
N PHE A 145 1.49 -13.38 2.87
CA PHE A 145 1.39 -12.22 1.98
C PHE A 145 -0.05 -11.93 1.58
N THR A 146 -0.31 -10.70 1.15
CA THR A 146 -1.51 -10.35 0.38
C THR A 146 -1.14 -9.83 -1.01
N THR A 147 -2.15 -9.72 -1.87
CA THR A 147 -2.02 -9.13 -3.22
C THR A 147 -2.48 -7.67 -3.25
N HIS A 148 -2.60 -7.02 -2.09
CA HIS A 148 -3.34 -5.76 -1.93
C HIS A 148 -2.51 -4.58 -1.44
N GLY A 149 -1.19 -4.61 -1.64
CA GLY A 149 -0.27 -3.53 -1.27
C GLY A 149 0.44 -3.76 0.07
N ASP A 150 0.98 -4.95 0.27
CA ASP A 150 1.87 -5.23 1.41
C ASP A 150 3.09 -4.31 1.38
N VAL A 151 3.60 -3.93 2.56
CA VAL A 151 4.84 -3.15 2.70
C VAL A 151 5.82 -3.90 3.60
N PHE A 152 7.05 -4.12 3.12
CA PHE A 152 8.03 -4.92 3.85
C PHE A 152 9.49 -4.58 3.49
N PRO A 153 10.47 -4.89 4.36
CA PRO A 153 11.87 -4.65 4.06
C PRO A 153 12.46 -5.79 3.21
N VAL A 154 13.29 -5.44 2.24
CA VAL A 154 14.03 -6.38 1.38
C VAL A 154 15.53 -6.31 1.65
N GLY A 155 16.15 -7.48 1.79
CA GLY A 155 17.59 -7.64 2.00
C GLY A 155 18.08 -7.03 3.32
N ARG A 156 19.01 -6.07 3.24
CA ARG A 156 19.59 -5.40 4.42
C ARG A 156 18.70 -4.31 5.01
N ALA A 157 17.61 -3.92 4.33
CA ALA A 157 16.72 -2.89 4.84
C ALA A 157 16.04 -3.34 6.14
N ARG A 158 15.60 -2.36 6.93
CA ARG A 158 14.86 -2.59 8.18
C ARG A 158 13.70 -1.61 8.21
N MET A 159 12.57 -2.08 8.71
CA MET A 159 11.43 -1.26 9.08
C MET A 159 10.78 -1.85 10.31
N LYS A 160 9.96 -1.05 11.00
CA LYS A 160 9.02 -1.54 11.99
C LYS A 160 7.64 -1.61 11.32
N PRO A 161 7.13 -2.81 10.99
CA PRO A 161 5.80 -2.93 10.42
C PRO A 161 4.73 -2.40 11.37
N PHE A 162 3.70 -1.81 10.78
CA PHE A 162 2.49 -1.37 11.48
C PHE A 162 1.30 -2.33 11.19
N PRO A 163 0.34 -2.45 12.13
CA PRO A 163 -0.82 -3.32 11.94
C PRO A 163 -1.76 -2.91 10.79
N PRO A 164 -2.43 -3.88 10.14
CA PRO A 164 -2.29 -5.33 10.34
C PRO A 164 -0.91 -5.84 9.89
N VAL A 165 -0.35 -6.83 10.59
CA VAL A 165 0.97 -7.40 10.25
C VAL A 165 0.84 -8.85 9.77
N SER A 166 1.81 -9.32 9.00
CA SER A 166 1.95 -10.74 8.66
C SER A 166 2.12 -11.61 9.92
N PRO A 167 1.86 -12.93 9.84
CA PRO A 167 1.98 -13.82 10.99
C PRO A 167 3.35 -13.80 11.68
N ASP A 168 4.43 -13.59 10.91
CA ASP A 168 5.80 -13.47 11.39
C ASP A 168 6.19 -12.02 11.79
N GLY A 169 5.27 -11.07 11.64
CA GLY A 169 5.48 -9.66 11.95
C GLY A 169 6.47 -8.94 11.02
N SER A 170 6.86 -9.53 9.88
CA SER A 170 7.85 -8.95 8.97
C SER A 170 7.27 -7.98 7.93
N ARG A 171 5.94 -8.00 7.73
CA ARG A 171 5.23 -7.20 6.72
C ARG A 171 4.06 -6.45 7.33
N SER A 172 3.78 -5.27 6.79
CA SER A 172 2.51 -4.58 6.98
C SER A 172 1.54 -5.01 5.88
N PHE A 173 0.40 -5.55 6.30
CA PHE A 173 -0.72 -5.86 5.44
C PHE A 173 -1.67 -4.66 5.31
N PRO A 174 -2.39 -4.54 4.20
CA PRO A 174 -3.37 -3.49 4.02
C PRO A 174 -4.61 -3.75 4.89
N ARG A 175 -5.27 -2.67 5.33
CA ARG A 175 -6.54 -2.76 6.09
C ARG A 175 -7.72 -3.19 5.23
N LYS A 176 -7.61 -3.08 3.90
CA LYS A 176 -8.66 -3.40 2.93
C LYS A 176 -8.04 -4.08 1.72
N ARG A 177 -8.80 -5.01 1.13
CA ARG A 177 -8.43 -5.74 -0.08
C ARG A 177 -9.02 -5.04 -1.29
N LEU A 178 -8.29 -4.08 -1.86
CA LEU A 178 -8.80 -3.21 -2.93
C LEU A 178 -8.21 -3.50 -4.31
N SER A 179 -7.11 -4.25 -4.37
CA SER A 179 -6.48 -4.55 -5.65
C SER A 179 -7.34 -5.44 -6.55
N ARG A 180 -7.42 -5.03 -7.81
CA ARG A 180 -8.08 -5.65 -8.94
C ARG A 180 -7.11 -6.56 -9.70
N SER A 181 -7.67 -7.59 -10.31
CA SER A 181 -6.92 -8.59 -11.07
C SER A 181 -6.46 -8.09 -12.45
N ALA A 182 -5.63 -8.90 -13.10
CA ALA A 182 -5.04 -8.64 -14.40
C ALA A 182 -6.05 -8.10 -15.43
N GLY A 183 -5.61 -7.10 -16.20
CA GLY A 183 -6.42 -6.38 -17.18
C GLY A 183 -7.09 -5.11 -16.63
N GLN A 184 -7.11 -4.90 -15.31
CA GLN A 184 -7.73 -3.74 -14.68
C GLN A 184 -6.69 -2.78 -14.08
N TRP A 185 -6.97 -1.48 -14.16
CA TRP A 185 -6.18 -0.45 -13.49
C TRP A 185 -6.51 -0.39 -12.00
N ASN A 186 -5.44 -0.25 -11.21
CA ASN A 186 -5.39 -0.12 -9.75
C ASN A 186 -4.78 1.20 -9.36
#